data_AF-A0A023FCP9-F1
#
_entry.id   AF-A0A023FCP9-F1
#
_cell.length_a   1.000
_cell.length_b   1.000
_cell.length_c   1.000
_cell.angle_alpha   90.00
_cell.angle_beta   90.00
_cell.angle_gamma   90.00
#
_symmetry.space_group_name_H-M   'P 1'
#
loop_
_entity.id
_entity.type
_entity.pdbx_description
1 polymer ?
#
loop_
_entity_poly.entity_id
_entity_poly.type
_entity_poly.pdbx_seq_one_letter_code
_entity_poly.pdbx_strand_id
1 'polypeptide(L)'
;MAFSKVILFTSLMAFHLSLIVTEELCSFKIEDTSNCPDNSSEYYDEYDEEEDNSDVTCIKPLNLTVMNICGNITVTNASYGSPDTVYHSQFLGNWSGHFKCLMPCNPSYPTPCTSLGEDECECIPRMDCPKVGVCAMKNVPLGNCDYNISRM
;
A
#
# COMPACT_ATOMS: atom_id res chain seq x y z
N MET A 1 -78.86 0.57 -7.89
CA MET A 1 -77.99 0.14 -6.77
C MET A 1 -77.87 -1.38 -6.82
N ALA A 2 -76.68 -1.89 -7.09
CA ALA A 2 -76.30 -3.28 -6.84
C ALA A 2 -74.76 -3.36 -6.92
N PHE A 3 -74.12 -3.70 -5.81
CA PHE A 3 -72.70 -4.07 -5.76
C PHE A 3 -72.60 -5.60 -5.73
N SER A 4 -71.69 -6.21 -6.49
CA SER A 4 -71.24 -7.58 -6.20
C SER A 4 -69.80 -7.86 -6.70
N LYS A 5 -68.88 -7.91 -5.72
CA LYS A 5 -67.79 -8.87 -5.47
C LYS A 5 -67.11 -9.60 -6.64
N VAL A 6 -65.81 -9.37 -6.86
CA VAL A 6 -64.68 -10.34 -7.02
C VAL A 6 -63.38 -9.51 -6.97
N ILE A 7 -62.73 -9.27 -5.82
CA ILE A 7 -61.64 -10.06 -5.21
C ILE A 7 -60.48 -10.42 -6.18
N LEU A 8 -59.32 -9.81 -5.91
CA LEU A 8 -57.97 -10.30 -6.19
C LEU A 8 -57.62 -10.69 -7.64
N PHE A 9 -57.01 -9.78 -8.38
CA PHE A 9 -55.84 -10.13 -9.19
C PHE A 9 -54.81 -9.00 -9.13
N THR A 10 -53.80 -9.23 -8.28
CA THR A 10 -52.38 -8.99 -8.57
C THR A 10 -51.95 -7.57 -8.94
N SER A 11 -51.61 -6.83 -7.87
CA SER A 11 -50.42 -6.00 -7.78
C SER A 11 -49.21 -6.67 -8.44
N LEU A 12 -48.98 -6.43 -9.73
CA LEU A 12 -47.79 -6.94 -10.43
C LEU A 12 -47.45 -6.07 -11.66
N MET A 13 -47.26 -4.77 -11.46
CA MET A 13 -46.66 -3.88 -12.47
C MET A 13 -45.72 -2.89 -11.80
N ALA A 14 -44.81 -3.42 -10.96
CA ALA A 14 -43.78 -2.62 -10.31
C ALA A 14 -42.43 -3.33 -10.28
N PHE A 15 -42.10 -4.19 -11.25
CA PHE A 15 -40.75 -4.78 -11.35
C PHE A 15 -40.43 -5.18 -12.79
N HIS A 16 -40.08 -4.18 -13.61
CA HIS A 16 -39.17 -4.37 -14.74
C HIS A 16 -38.06 -3.33 -14.55
N LEU A 17 -37.00 -3.66 -13.80
CA LEU A 17 -35.74 -4.21 -14.34
C LEU A 17 -35.22 -3.40 -15.53
N SER A 18 -34.46 -2.36 -15.23
CA SER A 18 -33.33 -1.91 -16.04
C SER A 18 -32.36 -1.19 -15.11
N LEU A 19 -31.78 -1.96 -14.17
CA LEU A 19 -30.50 -1.59 -13.56
C LEU A 19 -29.45 -1.80 -14.66
N ILE A 20 -29.20 -0.74 -15.42
CA ILE A 20 -28.03 -0.69 -16.30
C ILE A 20 -26.85 -0.53 -15.35
N VAL A 21 -26.30 -1.65 -14.89
CA VAL A 21 -24.98 -1.69 -14.27
C VAL A 21 -24.02 -1.46 -15.42
N THR A 22 -23.60 -0.21 -15.60
CA THR A 22 -22.36 0.08 -16.32
C THR A 22 -21.23 -0.46 -15.47
N GLU A 23 -20.84 -1.71 -15.72
CA GLU A 23 -19.56 -2.25 -15.26
C GLU A 23 -18.48 -1.39 -15.92
N GLU A 24 -17.96 -0.41 -15.17
CA GLU A 24 -16.69 0.20 -15.49
C GLU A 24 -15.66 -0.93 -15.46
N LEU A 25 -15.19 -1.33 -16.65
CA LEU A 25 -14.04 -2.23 -16.78
C LEU A 25 -12.88 -1.57 -16.03
N CYS A 26 -12.62 -2.03 -14.80
CA CYS A 26 -11.39 -1.74 -14.05
C CYS A 26 -10.20 -2.22 -14.90
N SER A 27 -9.71 -1.40 -15.81
CA SER A 27 -8.40 -1.62 -16.44
C SER A 27 -7.34 -1.10 -15.48
N PHE A 28 -7.19 -1.79 -14.35
CA PHE A 28 -6.10 -1.54 -13.42
C PHE A 28 -4.87 -2.27 -13.96
N LYS A 29 -4.02 -1.55 -14.70
CA LYS A 29 -2.68 -2.04 -15.02
C LYS A 29 -1.82 -1.87 -13.78
N ILE A 30 -1.69 -2.93 -12.99
CA ILE A 30 -0.54 -3.08 -12.13
C ILE A 30 0.62 -3.34 -13.08
N GLU A 31 1.44 -2.33 -13.33
CA GLU A 31 2.78 -2.58 -13.87
C GLU A 31 3.58 -3.24 -12.75
N ASP A 32 3.38 -4.55 -12.58
CA ASP A 32 4.40 -5.39 -12.00
C ASP A 32 5.57 -5.33 -12.96
N THR A 33 6.46 -4.37 -12.72
CA THR A 33 7.79 -4.36 -13.31
C THR A 33 8.55 -5.50 -12.64
N SER A 34 8.19 -6.74 -12.98
CA SER A 34 8.81 -7.99 -12.53
C SER A 34 10.19 -8.20 -13.15
N ASN A 35 10.74 -7.18 -13.80
CA ASN A 35 12.15 -7.13 -14.09
C ASN A 35 12.83 -6.58 -12.85
N CYS A 36 13.45 -7.47 -12.07
CA CYS A 36 14.69 -7.10 -11.41
C CYS A 36 15.72 -7.06 -12.54
N PRO A 37 16.08 -5.90 -13.15
CA PRO A 37 17.19 -5.90 -14.08
C PRO A 37 18.43 -6.37 -13.31
N ASP A 38 18.92 -7.57 -13.66
CA ASP A 38 20.35 -7.89 -13.58
C ASP A 38 21.06 -7.01 -14.61
N ASN A 39 21.06 -5.70 -14.38
CA ASN A 39 22.01 -4.84 -15.04
C ASN A 39 23.02 -4.47 -13.98
N SER A 40 24.13 -5.22 -14.00
CA SER A 40 25.42 -4.74 -13.55
C SER A 40 25.83 -3.54 -14.42
N SER A 41 25.11 -2.43 -14.31
CA SER A 41 25.67 -1.12 -14.59
C SER A 41 26.05 -0.58 -13.23
N GLU A 42 27.35 -0.63 -12.95
CA GLU A 42 28.01 0.07 -11.86
C GLU A 42 27.40 1.46 -11.70
N TYR A 43 26.52 1.61 -10.71
CA TYR A 43 26.14 2.92 -10.22
C TYR A 43 27.24 3.27 -9.22
N TYR A 44 28.26 3.99 -9.71
CA TYR A 44 29.23 4.63 -8.83
C TYR A 44 28.45 5.69 -8.06
N ASP A 45 27.96 5.34 -6.87
CA ASP A 45 27.78 6.34 -5.82
C ASP A 45 29.20 6.73 -5.40
N GLU A 46 29.67 7.85 -5.94
CA GLU A 46 30.83 8.57 -5.44
C GLU A 46 30.48 8.99 -4.01
N TYR A 47 30.88 8.16 -3.03
CA TYR A 47 30.84 8.50 -1.62
C TYR A 47 31.90 9.57 -1.39
N ASP A 48 31.51 10.82 -1.60
CA ASP A 48 32.19 11.93 -0.95
C ASP A 48 31.95 11.78 0.56
N GLU A 49 32.99 11.31 1.26
CA GLU A 49 33.10 11.39 2.72
C GLU A 49 33.23 12.86 3.13
N GLU A 50 32.15 13.63 2.97
CA GLU A 50 32.05 14.96 3.58
C GLU A 50 31.59 14.76 5.03
N GLU A 51 32.54 14.83 5.96
CA GLU A 51 32.24 15.24 7.34
C GLU A 51 31.62 16.63 7.28
N ASP A 52 30.30 16.73 7.19
CA ASP A 52 29.63 17.97 7.48
C ASP A 52 28.41 17.78 8.37
N ASN A 53 28.49 18.45 9.51
CA ASN A 53 27.47 18.61 10.52
C ASN A 53 26.28 19.36 9.93
N SER A 54 25.45 18.65 9.19
CA SER A 54 24.18 19.13 8.68
C SER A 54 23.07 18.26 9.26
N ASP A 55 22.01 18.93 9.71
CA ASP A 55 20.77 18.34 10.19
C ASP A 55 20.24 17.36 9.12
N VAL A 56 20.65 16.09 9.23
CA VAL A 56 20.25 15.05 8.28
C VAL A 56 18.73 14.97 8.39
N THR A 57 18.05 15.53 7.39
CA THR A 57 16.60 15.49 7.33
C THR A 57 16.17 14.03 7.28
N CYS A 58 15.84 13.47 8.45
CA CYS A 58 15.48 12.09 8.60
C CYS A 58 14.12 11.89 7.91
N ILE A 59 14.12 11.13 6.80
CA ILE A 59 12.89 10.71 6.12
C ILE A 59 12.09 9.89 7.12
N LYS A 60 10.85 10.33 7.38
CA LYS A 60 9.95 9.67 8.32
C LYS A 60 8.56 9.47 7.74
N PRO A 61 7.81 8.48 8.21
CA PRO A 61 6.39 8.35 7.89
C PRO A 61 5.60 9.58 8.32
N LEU A 62 4.66 10.00 7.48
CA LEU A 62 3.84 11.20 7.72
C LEU A 62 2.37 10.83 7.88
N ASN A 63 1.83 10.01 6.97
CA ASN A 63 0.42 9.63 6.98
C ASN A 63 0.18 8.36 6.15
N LEU A 64 -0.93 7.67 6.39
CA LEU A 64 -1.43 6.59 5.55
C LEU A 64 -2.95 6.60 5.41
N THR A 65 -3.43 5.98 4.33
CA THR A 65 -4.85 5.71 4.10
C THR A 65 -5.01 4.33 3.49
N VAL A 66 -6.05 3.60 3.89
CA VAL A 66 -6.38 2.28 3.35
C VAL A 66 -7.63 2.39 2.50
N MET A 67 -7.59 1.83 1.30
CA MET A 67 -8.73 1.83 0.37
C MET A 67 -8.92 0.45 -0.24
N ASN A 68 -10.17 0.12 -0.56
CA ASN A 68 -10.52 -1.08 -1.31
C ASN A 68 -10.78 -0.68 -2.77
N ILE A 69 -9.94 -1.21 -3.66
CA ILE A 69 -10.01 -1.03 -5.10
C ILE A 69 -10.65 -2.28 -5.71
N CYS A 70 -11.64 -2.09 -6.59
CA CYS A 70 -12.31 -3.15 -7.34
C CYS A 70 -12.71 -4.36 -6.45
N GLY A 71 -13.43 -4.08 -5.34
CA GLY A 71 -14.12 -5.05 -4.48
C GLY A 71 -13.23 -5.88 -3.54
N ASN A 72 -12.07 -6.35 -4.01
CA ASN A 72 -11.26 -7.34 -3.31
C ASN A 72 -9.78 -6.96 -3.18
N ILE A 73 -9.32 -5.86 -3.81
CA ILE A 73 -7.92 -5.44 -3.72
C ILE A 73 -7.83 -4.36 -2.65
N THR A 74 -7.21 -4.66 -1.52
CA THR A 74 -6.88 -3.63 -0.52
C THR A 74 -5.54 -2.99 -0.88
N VAL A 75 -5.47 -1.66 -0.85
CA VAL A 75 -4.24 -0.89 -1.06
C VAL A 75 -4.09 0.11 0.07
N THR A 76 -2.87 0.25 0.57
CA THR A 76 -2.49 1.30 1.52
C THR A 76 -1.66 2.35 0.80
N ASN A 77 -2.15 3.58 0.75
CA ASN A 77 -1.37 4.73 0.30
C ASN A 77 -0.63 5.31 1.50
N ALA A 78 0.68 5.47 1.41
CA ALA A 78 1.49 6.11 2.45
C ALA A 78 2.18 7.35 1.90
N SER A 79 2.37 8.33 2.79
CA SER A 79 3.23 9.48 2.58
C SER A 79 4.34 9.50 3.62
N TYR A 80 5.55 9.81 3.20
CA TYR A 80 6.75 9.85 4.04
C TYR A 80 7.72 10.91 3.48
N GLY A 81 8.63 11.41 4.30
CA GLY A 81 9.54 12.47 3.87
C GLY A 81 10.03 13.36 5.00
N SER A 82 10.48 14.54 4.62
CA SER A 82 10.86 15.65 5.49
C SER A 82 9.86 16.80 5.34
N PRO A 83 9.95 17.87 6.15
CA PRO A 83 9.11 19.05 5.98
C PRO A 83 9.18 19.68 4.57
N ASP A 84 10.33 19.55 3.90
CA ASP A 84 10.58 20.15 2.59
C ASP A 84 10.24 19.24 1.41
N THR A 85 10.32 17.91 1.62
CA THR A 85 10.10 16.92 0.56
C THR A 85 9.17 15.80 1.02
N VAL A 86 8.06 15.61 0.31
CA VAL A 86 7.08 14.54 0.59
C VAL A 86 7.03 13.56 -0.58
N TYR A 87 7.16 12.28 -0.26
CA TYR A 87 7.04 11.15 -1.18
C TYR A 87 5.75 10.40 -0.94
N HIS A 88 5.29 9.67 -1.96
CA HIS A 88 4.11 8.84 -1.90
C HIS A 88 4.41 7.44 -2.44
N SER A 89 3.83 6.42 -1.81
CA SER A 89 3.91 5.04 -2.28
C SER A 89 2.61 4.30 -2.02
N GLN A 90 2.34 3.31 -2.86
CA GLN A 90 1.20 2.41 -2.70
C GLN A 90 1.72 1.03 -2.31
N PHE A 91 1.12 0.45 -1.29
CA PHE A 91 1.43 -0.88 -0.79
C PHE A 91 0.22 -1.76 -0.96
N LEU A 92 0.37 -2.90 -1.64
CA LEU A 92 -0.69 -3.88 -1.73
C LEU A 92 -0.98 -4.45 -0.34
N GLY A 93 -2.26 -4.56 0.02
CA GLY A 93 -2.71 -5.07 1.31
C GLY A 93 -2.97 -3.98 2.36
N ASN A 94 -3.31 -4.41 3.57
CA ASN A 94 -3.67 -3.51 4.68
C ASN A 94 -2.48 -3.28 5.62
N TRP A 95 -1.81 -2.13 5.46
CA TRP A 95 -0.63 -1.75 6.25
C TRP A 95 -0.95 -0.74 7.37
N SER A 96 -2.22 -0.58 7.74
CA SER A 96 -2.66 0.44 8.72
C SER A 96 -1.97 0.32 10.08
N GLY A 97 -1.63 -0.89 10.53
CA GLY A 97 -0.91 -1.13 11.79
C GLY A 97 0.53 -0.61 11.80
N HIS A 98 1.11 -0.28 10.64
CA HIS A 98 2.50 0.15 10.52
C HIS A 98 2.65 1.66 10.34
N PHE A 99 1.66 2.48 10.72
CA PHE A 99 1.62 3.93 10.44
C PHE A 99 2.88 4.70 10.83
N LYS A 100 3.56 4.26 11.88
CA LYS A 100 4.77 4.89 12.40
C LYS A 100 6.06 4.50 11.68
N CYS A 101 6.01 3.43 10.90
CA CYS A 101 7.17 2.88 10.20
C CYS A 101 7.01 2.92 8.68
N LEU A 102 5.78 2.91 8.15
CA LEU A 102 5.49 2.57 6.76
C LEU A 102 6.14 3.53 5.74
N MET A 103 7.23 3.06 5.14
CA MET A 103 7.93 3.67 4.01
C MET A 103 8.77 2.60 3.29
N PRO A 104 9.14 2.80 2.02
CA PRO A 104 10.09 1.90 1.34
C PRO A 104 11.46 1.91 2.01
N CYS A 105 12.18 0.80 1.95
CA CYS A 105 13.55 0.71 2.44
C CYS A 105 14.41 -0.19 1.56
N ASN A 106 15.73 0.01 1.62
CA ASN A 106 16.70 -0.92 1.08
C ASN A 106 17.20 -1.82 2.22
N PRO A 107 16.99 -3.15 2.16
CA PRO A 107 17.44 -4.07 3.21
C PRO A 107 18.96 -4.07 3.44
N SER A 108 19.77 -3.68 2.45
CA SER A 108 21.22 -3.50 2.60
C SER A 108 21.59 -2.20 3.36
N TYR A 109 20.68 -1.23 3.43
CA TYR A 109 20.85 0.05 4.12
C TYR A 109 19.63 0.34 5.01
N PRO A 110 19.43 -0.44 6.09
CA PRO A 110 18.20 -0.40 6.89
C PRO A 110 18.13 0.83 7.82
N THR A 111 19.19 1.62 7.92
CA THR A 111 19.32 2.74 8.86
C THR A 111 18.14 3.71 8.85
N PRO A 112 17.62 4.18 7.69
CA PRO A 112 16.46 5.08 7.67
C PRO A 112 15.24 4.52 8.39
N CYS A 113 15.10 3.19 8.37
CA CYS A 113 14.04 2.47 9.04
C CYS A 113 14.28 2.36 10.55
N THR A 114 15.48 1.89 10.92
CA THR A 114 15.83 1.60 12.31
C THR A 114 16.07 2.87 13.13
N SER A 115 16.36 4.00 12.47
CA SER A 115 16.53 5.31 13.10
C SER A 115 15.21 5.97 13.49
N LEU A 116 14.06 5.40 13.11
CA LEU A 116 12.74 5.89 13.55
C LEU A 116 12.52 5.71 15.06
N GLY A 117 13.42 5.00 15.75
CA GLY A 117 13.84 5.27 17.14
C GLY A 117 12.87 4.87 18.26
N GLU A 118 11.57 5.02 18.06
CA GLU A 118 10.55 4.84 19.12
C GLU A 118 9.59 3.68 18.85
N ASP A 119 9.54 3.19 17.62
CA ASP A 119 8.40 2.40 17.14
C ASP A 119 8.76 0.99 16.68
N GLU A 120 9.90 0.48 17.14
CA GLU A 120 10.38 -0.88 16.83
C GLU A 120 10.32 -1.20 15.33
N CYS A 121 10.67 -0.23 14.48
CA CYS A 121 10.62 -0.37 13.03
C CYS A 121 11.78 -1.26 12.52
N GLU A 122 11.48 -2.09 11.53
CA GLU A 122 12.47 -2.88 10.80
C GLU A 122 12.21 -2.88 9.30
N CYS A 123 13.28 -3.04 8.52
CA CYS A 123 13.19 -3.15 7.08
C CYS A 123 12.99 -4.62 6.67
N ILE A 124 11.80 -4.94 6.18
CA ILE A 124 11.44 -6.29 5.73
C ILE A 124 11.65 -6.40 4.22
N PRO A 125 12.52 -7.32 3.74
CA PRO A 125 12.69 -7.54 2.31
C PRO A 125 11.46 -8.21 1.70
N ARG A 126 11.16 -7.84 0.44
CA ARG A 126 10.25 -8.64 -0.39
C ARG A 126 10.85 -10.00 -0.70
N MET A 127 10.01 -11.01 -0.87
CA MET A 127 10.44 -12.36 -1.22
C MET A 127 10.87 -12.50 -2.67
N ASP A 128 10.20 -11.79 -3.59
CA ASP A 128 10.48 -11.82 -5.02
C ASP A 128 11.62 -10.88 -5.43
N CYS A 129 11.87 -9.81 -4.66
CA CYS A 129 12.99 -8.89 -4.86
C CYS A 129 13.64 -8.48 -3.51
N PRO A 130 14.59 -9.27 -2.98
CA PRO A 130 15.18 -9.02 -1.66
C PRO A 130 16.01 -7.72 -1.53
N LYS A 131 16.29 -7.02 -2.63
CA LYS A 131 16.95 -5.70 -2.63
C LYS A 131 15.97 -4.55 -2.32
N VAL A 132 14.67 -4.81 -2.37
CA VAL A 132 13.61 -3.85 -2.06
C VAL A 132 12.84 -4.34 -0.84
N GLY A 133 12.59 -3.45 0.10
CA GLY A 133 11.87 -3.77 1.32
C GLY A 133 10.85 -2.70 1.71
N VAL A 134 10.15 -2.99 2.80
CA VAL A 134 9.23 -2.07 3.45
C VAL A 134 9.60 -1.94 4.92
N CYS A 135 9.56 -0.71 5.41
CA CYS A 135 9.62 -0.45 6.83
C CYS A 135 8.32 -0.84 7.50
N ALA A 136 8.41 -1.75 8.45
CA ALA A 136 7.27 -2.29 9.18
C ALA A 136 7.56 -2.26 10.68
N MET A 137 6.51 -1.98 11.46
CA MET A 137 6.53 -2.17 12.91
C MET A 137 6.65 -3.66 13.24
N LYS A 138 7.57 -4.01 14.14
CA LYS A 138 7.68 -5.37 14.69
C LYS A 138 6.40 -5.80 15.37
N ASN A 139 6.15 -7.12 15.41
CA ASN A 139 5.00 -7.74 16.06
C ASN A 139 3.62 -7.31 15.52
N VAL A 140 3.57 -6.56 14.42
CA VAL A 140 2.34 -6.19 13.72
C VAL A 140 2.23 -7.05 12.45
N PRO A 141 1.08 -7.68 12.18
CA PRO A 141 0.88 -8.46 10.96
C PRO A 141 1.12 -7.63 9.69
N LEU A 142 1.92 -8.16 8.76
CA LEU A 142 2.21 -7.52 7.48
C LEU A 142 0.93 -7.39 6.65
N GLY A 143 0.89 -6.35 5.81
CA GLY A 143 -0.32 -6.05 5.04
C GLY A 143 -0.61 -7.04 3.91
N ASN A 144 0.38 -7.81 3.46
CA ASN A 144 0.23 -8.87 2.48
C ASN A 144 1.27 -9.99 2.69
N CYS A 145 1.24 -11.01 1.83
CA CYS A 145 2.14 -12.17 1.90
C CYS A 145 3.38 -12.09 1.00
N ASP A 146 3.69 -10.96 0.38
CA ASP A 146 4.83 -10.78 -0.55
C ASP A 146 6.17 -10.59 0.19
N TYR A 147 6.10 -10.42 1.50
CA TYR A 147 7.23 -10.12 2.37
C TYR A 147 7.54 -11.33 3.26
N ASN A 148 8.81 -11.47 3.66
CA ASN A 148 9.25 -12.63 4.41
C ASN A 148 8.74 -12.57 5.87
N ILE A 149 7.78 -13.44 6.21
CA ILE A 149 7.14 -13.55 7.53
C ILE A 149 8.01 -14.32 8.55
N SER A 150 9.13 -14.92 8.15
CA SER A 150 9.93 -15.84 8.99
C SER A 150 10.63 -15.21 10.21
N ARG A 151 10.22 -14.00 10.65
CA ARG A 151 10.77 -13.27 11.80
C ARG A 151 9.73 -12.74 12.79
N MET A 152 8.45 -13.09 12.64
CA MET A 152 7.44 -12.87 13.69
C MET A 152 7.57 -13.87 14.84
#